data_AF-A0A9W5Z5V3-F1
#
_entry.id   AF-A0A9W5Z5V3-F1
#
_cell.length_a   1.000
_cell.length_b   1.000
_cell.length_c   1.000
_cell.angle_alpha   90.00
_cell.angle_beta   90.00
_cell.angle_gamma   90.00
#
_symmetry.space_group_name_H-M   'P 1'
#
loop_
_entity.id
_entity.type
_entity.pdbx_description
1 polymer ?
#
loop_
_entity_poly.entity_id
_entity_poly.type
_entity_poly.pdbx_seq_one_letter_code
_entity_poly.pdbx_strand_id
1 'polypeptide(L)'
;MIGKRKTRDVQFYREATEMQFDETGNRRRKHRYGDEEEFEAEQEERRRRAALDREFKAFAEKIADAGKDESVDVDIPFREIGFTGVPNRSNVLIQPTTDALVQLTEPPFLVITLNEVEIAHLERVQFGLKNFDLVFVFKDFHRAP
;
A
#
# COMPACT_ATOMS: atom_id res chain seq x y z
N MET A 1 2.77 4.68 -22.58
CA MET A 1 1.41 5.24 -22.42
C MET A 1 0.49 4.10 -22.05
N ILE A 2 -0.45 4.31 -21.12
CA ILE A 2 -1.54 3.36 -20.84
C ILE A 2 -2.84 4.03 -21.30
N GLY A 3 -3.51 3.40 -22.26
CA GLY A 3 -4.62 4.03 -22.98
C GLY A 3 -4.19 5.36 -23.60
N LYS A 4 -4.85 6.45 -23.22
CA LYS A 4 -4.58 7.82 -23.73
C LYS A 4 -3.71 8.68 -22.81
N ARG A 5 -3.24 8.15 -21.67
CA ARG A 5 -2.47 8.93 -20.68
C ARG A 5 -1.04 8.40 -20.53
N LYS A 6 -0.11 9.32 -20.29
CA LYS A 6 1.22 8.97 -19.79
C LYS A 6 1.07 8.64 -18.30
N THR A 7 1.66 7.54 -17.87
CA THR A 7 1.77 7.16 -16.46
C THR A 7 3.21 6.79 -16.19
N ARG A 8 3.68 7.07 -14.97
CA ARG A 8 4.98 6.61 -14.47
C ARG A 8 4.80 5.31 -13.69
N ASP A 9 3.70 5.23 -12.95
CA ASP A 9 3.42 4.13 -12.04
C ASP A 9 2.33 3.21 -12.61
N VAL A 10 2.56 1.90 -12.47
CA VAL A 10 1.64 0.84 -12.88
C VAL A 10 1.67 -0.23 -11.79
N GLN A 11 0.50 -0.66 -11.34
CA GLN A 11 0.39 -1.73 -10.36
C GLN A 11 -0.60 -2.80 -10.82
N PHE A 12 -0.35 -4.02 -10.35
CA PHE A 12 -1.28 -5.14 -10.45
C PHE A 12 -1.78 -5.44 -9.04
N TYR A 13 -3.09 -5.55 -8.87
CA TYR A 13 -3.68 -5.86 -7.57
C TYR A 13 -4.85 -6.82 -7.75
N ARG A 14 -5.18 -7.52 -6.66
CA ARG A 14 -6.37 -8.35 -6.53
C ARG A 14 -6.93 -8.11 -5.13
N GLU A 15 -8.24 -7.97 -5.02
CA GLU A 15 -8.89 -7.84 -3.73
C GLU A 15 -8.75 -9.14 -2.94
N ALA A 16 -8.37 -9.03 -1.67
CA ALA A 16 -8.16 -10.16 -0.77
C ALA A 16 -9.48 -10.80 -0.30
N THR A 17 -10.56 -10.02 -0.30
CA THR A 17 -11.90 -10.43 0.09
C THR A 17 -12.89 -9.95 -0.97
N GLU A 18 -13.85 -10.80 -1.33
CA GLU A 18 -15.04 -10.35 -2.06
C GLU A 18 -15.90 -9.54 -1.09
N MET A 19 -16.45 -8.40 -1.52
CA MET A 19 -17.51 -7.73 -0.77
C MET A 19 -18.62 -8.75 -0.52
N GLN A 20 -18.84 -9.12 0.75
CA GLN A 20 -20.02 -9.90 1.10
C GLN A 20 -21.24 -9.05 0.74
N PHE A 21 -21.91 -9.43 -0.34
CA PHE A 21 -23.18 -8.83 -0.70
C PHE A 21 -24.17 -9.23 0.38
N ASP A 22 -24.62 -8.26 1.19
CA ASP A 22 -25.72 -8.51 2.11
C ASP A 22 -27.01 -8.62 1.30
N GLU A 23 -27.29 -9.83 0.80
CA GLU A 23 -28.61 -10.22 0.32
C GLU A 23 -29.57 -10.34 1.52
N THR A 24 -29.83 -9.26 2.25
CA THR A 24 -30.94 -9.18 3.21
C THR A 24 -32.27 -8.97 2.49
N GLY A 25 -32.54 -9.86 1.53
CA GLY A 25 -33.88 -10.27 1.16
C GLY A 25 -34.46 -11.20 2.24
N ASN A 26 -34.84 -10.60 3.37
CA ASN A 26 -35.89 -11.09 4.26
C ASN A 26 -35.96 -12.63 4.48
N ARG A 27 -34.98 -13.21 5.17
CA ARG A 27 -35.17 -14.51 5.84
C ARG A 27 -34.71 -14.40 7.28
N ARG A 28 -35.70 -14.52 8.18
CA ARG A 28 -35.53 -14.77 9.62
C ARG A 28 -34.46 -15.85 9.84
N ARG A 29 -33.20 -15.45 10.04
CA ARG A 29 -32.14 -16.36 10.45
C ARG A 29 -32.22 -16.50 11.95
N LYS A 30 -32.84 -17.61 12.35
CA LYS A 30 -32.78 -18.20 13.68
C LYS A 30 -31.34 -18.07 14.20
N HIS A 31 -31.17 -17.41 15.34
CA HIS A 31 -29.96 -17.39 16.15
C HIS A 31 -29.42 -18.82 16.36
N ARG A 32 -28.50 -19.24 15.50
CA ARG A 32 -27.60 -20.38 15.70
C ARG A 32 -26.42 -20.32 14.73
N TYR A 33 -25.87 -19.13 14.50
CA TYR A 33 -24.49 -19.01 14.02
C TYR A 33 -23.61 -19.32 15.22
N GLY A 34 -22.89 -20.43 15.18
CA GLY A 34 -21.99 -20.84 16.26
C GLY A 34 -20.61 -20.25 16.04
N ASP A 35 -19.91 -19.96 17.14
CA ASP A 35 -18.50 -19.52 17.16
C ASP A 35 -17.59 -20.41 16.27
N GLU A 36 -17.96 -21.68 16.06
CA GLU A 36 -17.26 -22.63 15.18
C GLU A 36 -17.31 -22.24 13.69
N GLU A 37 -18.47 -21.83 13.17
CA GLU A 37 -18.60 -21.43 11.75
C GLU A 37 -17.89 -20.11 11.47
N GLU A 38 -17.97 -19.16 12.40
CA GLU A 38 -17.26 -17.87 12.30
C GLU A 38 -15.75 -18.08 12.34
N PHE A 39 -15.27 -18.94 13.24
CA PHE A 39 -13.86 -19.30 13.33
C PHE A 39 -13.34 -20.02 12.06
N GLU A 40 -14.13 -20.90 11.46
CA GLU A 40 -13.80 -21.55 10.20
C GLU A 40 -13.70 -20.53 9.04
N ALA A 41 -14.64 -19.59 8.96
CA ALA A 41 -14.64 -18.54 7.95
C ALA A 41 -13.41 -17.62 8.08
N GLU A 42 -13.07 -17.18 9.29
CA GLU A 42 -11.86 -16.38 9.55
C GLU A 42 -10.57 -17.13 9.15
N GLN A 43 -10.50 -18.42 9.46
CA GLN A 43 -9.37 -19.26 9.06
C GLN A 43 -9.26 -19.38 7.55
N GLU A 44 -10.38 -19.59 6.85
CA GLU A 44 -10.39 -19.69 5.40
C GLU A 44 -9.94 -18.36 4.77
N GLU A 45 -10.43 -17.23 5.27
CA GLU A 45 -10.01 -15.90 4.81
C GLU A 45 -8.51 -15.69 5.00
N ARG A 46 -7.97 -16.05 6.18
CA ARG A 46 -6.53 -15.97 6.44
C ARG A 46 -5.71 -16.86 5.50
N ARG A 47 -6.19 -18.08 5.20
CA ARG A 47 -5.54 -18.98 4.23
C ARG A 47 -5.56 -18.39 2.82
N ARG A 48 -6.68 -17.81 2.39
CA ARG A 48 -6.80 -17.15 1.08
C ARG A 48 -5.85 -15.96 0.96
N ARG A 49 -5.78 -15.09 1.98
CA ARG A 49 -4.83 -13.97 2.06
C ARG A 49 -3.38 -14.45 1.96
N ALA A 50 -2.99 -15.46 2.76
CA ALA A 50 -1.63 -16.00 2.72
C ALA A 50 -1.28 -16.69 1.39
N ALA A 51 -2.25 -17.32 0.74
CA ALA A 51 -2.06 -17.90 -0.60
C ALA A 51 -1.84 -16.80 -1.65
N LEU A 52 -2.61 -15.71 -1.58
CA LEU A 52 -2.46 -14.52 -2.41
C LEU A 52 -1.08 -13.87 -2.23
N ASP A 53 -0.65 -13.63 -0.99
CA ASP A 53 0.66 -13.04 -0.71
C ASP A 53 1.79 -13.89 -1.30
N ARG A 54 1.68 -15.23 -1.20
CA ARG A 54 2.65 -16.16 -1.80
C ARG A 54 2.66 -16.08 -3.32
N GLU A 55 1.49 -16.02 -3.95
CA GLU A 55 1.36 -15.92 -5.41
C GLU A 55 2.00 -14.63 -5.93
N PHE A 56 1.67 -13.48 -5.32
CA PHE A 56 2.23 -12.19 -5.69
C PHE A 56 3.74 -12.12 -5.45
N LYS A 57 4.21 -12.61 -4.29
CA LYS A 57 5.65 -12.66 -4.00
C LYS A 57 6.41 -13.51 -5.01
N ALA A 58 5.94 -14.72 -5.29
CA ALA A 58 6.58 -15.61 -6.27
C ALA A 58 6.58 -15.02 -7.69
N PHE A 59 5.55 -14.26 -8.05
CA PHE A 59 5.52 -13.56 -9.33
C PHE A 59 6.50 -12.38 -9.38
N ALA A 60 6.58 -11.58 -8.30
CA ALA A 60 7.55 -10.50 -8.18
C ALA A 60 9.00 -11.00 -8.24
N GLU A 61 9.32 -12.09 -7.54
CA GLU A 61 10.64 -12.73 -7.57
C GLU A 61 11.02 -13.19 -8.99
N LYS A 62 10.07 -13.75 -9.77
CA LYS A 62 10.31 -14.11 -11.17
C LYS A 62 10.59 -12.90 -12.06
N ILE A 63 9.96 -11.74 -11.79
CA ILE A 63 10.24 -10.50 -12.51
C ILE A 63 11.67 -10.04 -12.19
N ALA A 64 12.07 -10.05 -10.91
CA ALA A 64 13.42 -9.69 -10.51
C ALA A 64 14.47 -10.64 -11.11
N ASP A 65 14.22 -11.95 -11.11
CA ASP A 65 15.10 -12.94 -11.75
C ASP A 65 15.27 -12.68 -13.26
N ALA A 66 14.17 -12.34 -13.96
CA ALA A 66 14.20 -12.03 -15.38
C ALA A 66 14.86 -10.67 -15.68
N GLY A 67 14.74 -9.70 -14.77
CA GLY A 67 15.29 -8.34 -14.87
C GLY A 67 16.65 -8.17 -14.18
N LYS A 68 17.30 -9.27 -13.78
CA LYS A 68 18.53 -9.24 -12.96
C LYS A 68 19.66 -8.45 -13.62
N ASP A 69 19.82 -8.58 -14.94
CA ASP A 69 20.85 -7.85 -15.70
C ASP A 69 20.56 -6.34 -15.79
N GLU A 70 19.31 -5.93 -15.54
CA GLU A 70 18.85 -4.53 -15.48
C GLU A 70 18.83 -3.98 -14.04
N SER A 71 19.34 -4.75 -13.07
CA SER A 71 19.33 -4.39 -11.63
C SER A 71 17.92 -4.17 -11.07
N VAL A 72 16.95 -4.95 -11.54
CA VAL A 72 15.59 -4.99 -10.98
C VAL A 72 15.57 -5.90 -9.77
N ASP A 73 15.08 -5.41 -8.63
CA ASP A 73 14.88 -6.18 -7.40
C ASP A 73 13.48 -5.96 -6.82
N VAL A 74 13.04 -6.86 -5.94
CA VAL A 74 11.75 -6.76 -5.23
C VAL A 74 11.93 -5.98 -3.94
N ASP A 75 11.42 -4.77 -3.90
CA ASP A 75 11.40 -3.95 -2.68
C ASP A 75 10.05 -4.09 -1.94
N ILE A 76 10.11 -4.35 -0.63
CA ILE A 76 8.93 -4.66 0.20
C ILE A 76 8.75 -3.58 1.27
N PRO A 77 7.56 -2.96 1.40
CA PRO A 77 7.31 -1.94 2.42
C PRO A 77 7.39 -2.49 3.84
N PHE A 78 8.16 -1.82 4.70
CA PHE A 78 8.26 -2.11 6.13
C PHE A 78 7.05 -1.50 6.85
N ARG A 79 6.12 -2.34 7.31
CA ARG A 79 4.86 -1.88 7.92
C ARG A 79 5.05 -1.34 9.33
N GLU A 80 5.95 -1.95 10.09
CA GLU A 80 6.24 -1.61 11.48
C GLU A 80 6.80 -0.20 11.69
N ILE A 81 7.41 0.38 10.66
CA ILE A 81 7.96 1.75 10.66
C ILE A 81 7.18 2.68 9.72
N GLY A 82 6.00 2.25 9.27
CA GLY A 82 5.08 3.10 8.53
C GLY A 82 4.42 4.15 9.42
N PHE A 83 3.96 5.24 8.82
CA PHE A 83 3.24 6.31 9.50
C PHE A 83 2.01 6.74 8.69
N THR A 84 1.03 7.34 9.36
CA THR A 84 -0.16 7.86 8.70
C THR A 84 0.06 9.30 8.26
N GLY A 85 -0.43 9.65 7.07
CA GLY A 85 -0.26 10.99 6.52
C GLY A 85 -1.25 11.27 5.39
N VAL A 86 -1.27 12.53 4.95
CA VAL A 86 -2.15 13.00 3.87
C VAL A 86 -1.28 13.56 2.74
N PRO A 87 -0.68 12.69 1.88
CA PRO A 87 0.15 13.16 0.77
C PRO A 87 -0.69 13.78 -0.35
N ASN A 88 -1.99 13.46 -0.40
CA ASN A 88 -2.95 13.99 -1.36
C ASN A 88 -4.21 14.50 -0.64
N ARG A 89 -5.27 13.69 -0.58
CA ARG A 89 -6.58 14.11 -0.01
C ARG A 89 -7.06 13.26 1.16
N SER A 90 -6.66 12.00 1.20
CA SER A 90 -7.08 11.00 2.18
C SER A 90 -5.94 10.73 3.16
N ASN A 91 -6.31 10.33 4.38
CA ASN A 91 -5.37 9.82 5.36
C ASN A 91 -5.04 8.37 5.01
N VAL A 92 -3.77 8.10 4.72
CA VAL A 92 -3.27 6.84 4.21
C VAL A 92 -2.03 6.41 4.99
N LEU A 93 -1.76 5.10 5.00
CA LEU A 93 -0.52 4.56 5.54
C LEU A 93 0.59 4.75 4.51
N ILE A 94 1.63 5.49 4.89
CA ILE A 94 2.86 5.68 4.13
C ILE A 94 3.93 4.78 4.76
N GLN A 95 4.64 4.03 3.94
CA GLN A 95 5.58 3.01 4.40
C GLN A 95 6.94 3.19 3.71
N PRO A 96 8.05 3.17 4.46
CA PRO A 96 9.36 3.09 3.86
C PRO A 96 9.60 1.67 3.32
N THR A 97 10.43 1.59 2.29
CA THR A 97 11.01 0.37 1.74
C THR A 97 12.53 0.50 1.86
N THR A 98 13.30 -0.35 1.18
CA THR A 98 14.77 -0.25 1.20
C THR A 98 15.24 1.05 0.57
N ASP A 99 14.68 1.42 -0.59
CA ASP A 99 15.15 2.56 -1.39
C ASP A 99 14.10 3.66 -1.60
N ALA A 100 12.87 3.48 -1.10
CA ALA A 100 11.77 4.40 -1.33
C ALA A 100 10.91 4.66 -0.09
N LEU A 101 10.13 5.74 -0.15
CA LEU A 101 8.97 5.98 0.71
C LEU A 101 7.72 5.92 -0.16
N VAL A 102 6.79 5.04 0.18
CA VAL A 102 5.67 4.71 -0.72
C VAL A 102 4.31 4.77 -0.05
N GLN A 103 3.31 5.08 -0.87
CA GLN A 103 1.91 4.74 -0.61
C GLN A 103 1.32 4.18 -1.91
N LEU A 104 0.87 2.93 -1.85
CA LEU A 104 0.46 2.14 -3.02
C LEU A 104 -0.98 1.62 -2.92
N THR A 105 -1.67 1.89 -1.81
CA THR A 105 -3.01 1.33 -1.55
C THR A 105 -4.08 1.92 -2.46
N GLU A 106 -4.00 3.23 -2.72
CA GLU A 106 -5.00 3.95 -3.51
C GLU A 106 -4.36 5.11 -4.30
N PRO A 107 -4.90 5.44 -5.49
CA PRO A 107 -4.39 6.54 -6.29
C PRO A 107 -4.78 7.93 -5.70
N PRO A 108 -3.94 8.97 -5.85
CA PRO A 108 -2.65 8.96 -6.56
C PRO A 108 -1.57 8.27 -5.72
N PHE A 109 -0.84 7.34 -6.34
CA PHE A 109 0.27 6.66 -5.66
C PHE A 109 1.39 7.64 -5.33
N LEU A 110 2.04 7.38 -4.20
CA LEU A 110 3.26 8.06 -3.80
C LEU A 110 4.43 7.10 -3.94
N VAL A 111 5.45 7.49 -4.69
CA VAL A 111 6.74 6.79 -4.75
C VAL A 111 7.84 7.85 -4.71
N ILE A 112 8.54 7.93 -3.58
CA ILE A 112 9.68 8.84 -3.38
C ILE A 112 10.93 7.99 -3.27
N THR A 113 11.82 8.05 -4.26
CA THR A 113 13.14 7.44 -4.16
C THR A 113 13.98 8.23 -3.15
N LEU A 114 14.42 7.58 -2.08
CA LEU A 114 15.10 8.23 -0.96
C LEU A 114 16.42 8.89 -1.41
N ASN A 115 17.12 8.26 -2.36
CA ASN A 115 18.35 8.80 -2.94
C ASN A 115 18.17 10.09 -3.74
N GLU A 116 16.94 10.45 -4.14
CA GLU A 116 16.63 11.69 -4.84
C GLU A 116 16.30 12.86 -3.89
N VAL A 117 16.12 12.57 -2.59
CA VAL A 117 15.83 13.59 -1.58
C VAL A 117 17.13 14.31 -1.20
N GLU A 118 17.09 15.64 -1.21
CA GLU A 118 18.16 16.51 -0.70
C GLU A 118 17.98 16.73 0.80
N ILE A 119 16.77 17.13 1.23
CA ILE A 119 16.46 17.35 2.65
C ILE A 119 14.98 17.11 2.94
N ALA A 120 14.70 16.59 4.13
CA ALA A 120 13.35 16.52 4.71
C ALA A 120 13.16 17.68 5.70
N HIS A 121 12.12 18.49 5.52
CA HIS A 121 11.79 19.61 6.39
C HIS A 121 10.50 19.33 7.16
N LEU A 122 10.56 19.47 8.49
CA LEU A 122 9.41 19.32 9.38
C LEU A 122 8.82 20.71 9.67
N GLU A 123 7.62 20.95 9.15
CA GLU A 123 6.89 22.20 9.35
C GLU A 123 5.80 22.05 10.42
N ARG A 124 5.38 23.19 10.98
CA ARG A 124 4.35 23.25 12.04
C ARG A 124 4.71 22.42 13.29
N VAL A 125 5.99 22.19 13.56
CA VAL A 125 6.46 21.59 14.81
C VAL A 125 6.41 22.65 15.91
N GLN A 126 5.29 22.70 16.65
CA GLN A 126 5.05 23.68 17.71
C GLN A 126 4.33 23.03 18.89
N PHE A 127 4.55 23.59 20.10
CA PHE A 127 3.86 23.12 21.29
C PHE A 127 2.33 23.25 21.14
N GLY A 128 1.61 22.17 21.45
CA GLY A 128 0.14 22.11 21.39
C GLY A 128 -0.44 21.57 20.07
N LEU A 129 0.37 21.44 19.00
CA LEU A 129 -0.05 20.78 17.77
C LEU A 129 0.13 19.25 17.88
N LYS A 130 -0.88 18.50 17.42
CA LYS A 130 -0.84 17.03 17.39
C LYS A 130 -0.26 16.46 16.09
N ASN A 131 -0.24 17.28 15.05
CA ASN A 131 0.21 16.92 13.71
C ASN A 131 1.23 17.96 13.23
N PHE A 132 2.14 17.53 12.36
CA PHE A 132 3.12 18.37 11.68
C PHE A 132 3.06 18.07 10.18
N ASP A 133 3.69 18.91 9.35
CA ASP A 133 3.88 18.62 7.93
C ASP A 133 5.32 18.17 7.67
N LEU A 134 5.47 17.26 6.70
CA LEU A 134 6.76 16.77 6.24
C LEU A 134 6.89 17.11 4.75
N VAL A 135 7.88 17.93 4.42
CA VAL A 135 8.18 18.35 3.05
C VAL A 135 9.50 17.72 2.61
N PHE A 136 9.52 17.13 1.42
CA PHE A 136 10.73 16.58 0.83
C PHE A 136 11.24 17.52 -0.26
N VAL A 137 12.40 18.13 -0.03
CA VAL A 137 13.10 18.87 -1.08
C VAL A 137 13.97 17.89 -1.84
N PHE A 138 13.83 17.84 -3.16
CA PHE A 138 14.59 16.94 -4.02
C PHE A 138 15.91 17.56 -4.46
N LYS A 139 16.88 16.70 -4.81
CA LYS A 139 18.18 17.09 -5.40
C LYS A 139 18.01 17.83 -6.73
N ASP A 140 16.99 17.48 -7.50
CA ASP A 140 16.56 18.28 -8.65
C ASP A 140 15.64 19.40 -8.19
N PHE A 141 16.18 20.62 -8.05
CA PHE A 141 15.42 21.79 -7.61
C PHE A 141 14.37 22.30 -8.62
N HIS A 142 14.25 21.69 -9.81
CA HIS A 142 13.12 21.95 -10.71
C HIS A 142 11.92 21.05 -10.43
N ARG A 143 12.10 19.97 -9.65
CA ARG A 143 11.02 19.13 -9.18
C ARG A 143 10.30 19.85 -8.04
N ALA A 144 8.96 19.86 -8.11
CA ALA A 144 8.15 20.39 -7.03
C ALA A 144 8.42 19.60 -5.72
N PRO A 145 8.62 20.29 -4.59
CA PRO A 145 8.71 19.67 -3.27
C PRO A 145 7.43 18.91 -2.88
#